data_AF-A0A2X2IRS4-F1
#
_entry.id   AF-A0A2X2IRS4-F1
#
_cell.length_a   1.000
_cell.length_b   1.000
_cell.length_c   1.000
_cell.angle_alpha   90.00
_cell.angle_beta   90.00
_cell.angle_gamma   90.00
#
_symmetry.space_group_name_H-M   'P 1'
#
loop_
_entity.id
_entity.type
_entity.pdbx_description
1 polymer ?
#
loop_
_entity_poly.entity_id
_entity_poly.type
_entity_poly.pdbx_seq_one_letter_code
_entity_poly.pdbx_strand_id
1 'polypeptide(L)'
;MPYDGHLYTRFRDGHIAKIDPVTYAATIVHKGPYGSQYGQAINPAKPWELYITLHSNASPNTFAQGISVLDLRPEHINEGFKRINAPGGSGFRDGPVKDAIFNYPKDIKFDKTGNMFIADYGNHCIRMLSADGIVSTVAGQPTKAVIKTVGL
;
A
#
# COMPACT_ATOMS: atom_id res chain seq x y z
N MET A 1 -3.18 -14.75 6.40
CA MET A 1 -2.06 -15.51 5.84
C MET A 1 -2.20 -15.54 4.33
N PRO A 2 -1.10 -15.57 3.57
CA PRO A 2 -1.11 -15.84 2.14
C PRO A 2 -1.84 -17.14 1.80
N TYR A 3 -2.39 -17.20 0.59
CA TYR A 3 -3.22 -18.31 0.11
C TYR A 3 -2.48 -19.66 0.06
N ASP A 4 -1.15 -19.63 -0.06
CA ASP A 4 -0.29 -20.81 -0.20
C ASP A 4 0.48 -21.15 1.08
N GLY A 5 0.11 -20.54 2.21
CA GLY A 5 0.70 -20.80 3.52
C GLY A 5 2.14 -20.29 3.70
N HIS A 6 2.73 -19.63 2.71
CA HIS A 6 4.08 -19.09 2.83
C HIS A 6 4.09 -17.72 3.52
N LEU A 7 5.28 -17.24 3.87
CA LEU A 7 5.50 -15.84 4.25
C LEU A 7 6.00 -15.07 3.05
N TYR A 8 5.55 -13.82 2.93
CA TYR A 8 6.06 -12.88 1.94
C TYR A 8 6.57 -11.65 2.66
N THR A 9 7.77 -11.25 2.29
CA THR A 9 8.36 -9.98 2.75
C THR A 9 9.21 -9.42 1.64
N ARG A 10 9.78 -8.24 1.88
CA ARG A 10 10.68 -7.59 0.95
C ARG A 10 12.02 -7.27 1.57
N PHE A 11 12.97 -6.96 0.71
CA PHE A 11 14.23 -6.33 1.09
C PHE A 11 14.64 -5.30 0.04
N ARG A 12 15.90 -4.86 0.11
CA ARG A 12 16.48 -3.82 -0.74
C ARG A 12 16.12 -4.00 -2.21
N ASP A 13 15.99 -2.89 -2.92
CA ASP A 13 15.80 -2.86 -4.38
C ASP A 13 14.48 -3.47 -4.88
N GLY A 14 13.47 -3.51 -4.01
CA GLY A 14 12.10 -3.88 -4.37
C GLY A 14 11.85 -5.39 -4.45
N HIS A 15 12.83 -6.22 -4.08
CA HIS A 15 12.70 -7.66 -4.17
C HIS A 15 11.69 -8.20 -3.16
N ILE A 16 10.86 -9.13 -3.63
CA ILE A 16 9.90 -9.90 -2.82
C ILE A 16 10.46 -11.30 -2.62
N ALA A 17 10.61 -11.69 -1.36
CA ALA A 17 11.00 -13.03 -0.95
C ALA A 17 9.76 -13.82 -0.51
N LYS A 18 9.63 -15.03 -1.03
CA LYS A 18 8.70 -16.07 -0.56
C LYS A 18 9.47 -17.02 0.34
N ILE A 19 8.96 -17.27 1.54
CA ILE A 19 9.65 -18.05 2.58
C ILE A 19 8.71 -19.14 3.09
N ASP A 20 9.17 -20.38 3.09
CA ASP A 20 8.49 -21.49 3.74
C ASP A 20 8.63 -21.33 5.28
N PRO A 21 7.54 -21.23 6.05
CA PRO A 21 7.61 -20.98 7.49
C PRO A 21 8.08 -22.18 8.32
N VAL A 22 8.19 -23.37 7.72
CA VAL A 22 8.64 -24.61 8.37
C VAL A 22 10.11 -24.87 8.05
N THR A 23 10.49 -24.80 6.78
CA THR A 23 11.86 -25.11 6.35
C THR A 23 12.78 -23.90 6.31
N TYR A 24 12.22 -22.69 6.33
CA TYR A 24 12.91 -21.41 6.15
C TYR A 24 13.62 -21.25 4.80
N ALA A 25 13.34 -22.12 3.83
CA ALA A 25 13.78 -21.95 2.46
C ALA A 25 13.15 -20.67 1.87
N ALA A 26 13.99 -19.81 1.29
CA ALA A 26 13.58 -18.53 0.72
C ALA A 26 13.90 -18.46 -0.77
N THR A 27 12.96 -17.93 -1.57
CA THR A 27 13.15 -17.69 -3.01
C THR A 27 12.71 -16.27 -3.36
N ILE A 28 13.41 -15.65 -4.32
CA ILE A 28 13.03 -14.34 -4.83
C ILE A 28 12.02 -14.53 -5.94
N VAL A 29 10.80 -14.06 -5.73
CA VAL A 29 9.66 -14.32 -6.63
C VAL A 29 9.26 -13.12 -7.47
N HIS A 30 9.67 -11.91 -7.07
CA HIS A 30 9.36 -10.70 -7.82
C HIS A 30 10.32 -9.56 -7.49
N LYS A 31 10.36 -8.55 -8.36
CA LYS A 31 11.04 -7.28 -8.11
C LYS A 31 10.10 -6.12 -8.43
N GLY A 32 9.68 -5.42 -7.38
CA GLY A 32 8.82 -4.25 -7.46
C GLY A 32 9.57 -2.92 -7.48
N PRO A 33 8.84 -1.81 -7.27
CA PRO A 33 9.45 -0.50 -7.16
C PRO A 33 10.44 -0.41 -6.00
N TYR A 34 11.54 0.30 -6.25
CA TYR A 34 12.45 0.73 -5.19
C TYR A 34 11.71 1.74 -4.29
N GLY A 35 12.13 1.85 -3.03
CA GLY A 35 11.63 2.87 -2.10
C GLY A 35 11.58 2.36 -0.67
N SER A 36 11.57 3.29 0.28
CA SER A 36 11.30 2.96 1.67
C SER A 36 9.87 2.45 1.79
N GLN A 37 9.73 1.24 2.33
CA GLN A 37 8.46 0.66 2.75
C GLN A 37 8.50 0.49 4.26
N TYR A 38 7.36 0.77 4.88
CA TYR A 38 7.16 0.51 6.30
C TYR A 38 6.00 -0.47 6.52
N GLY A 39 4.96 -0.42 5.69
CA GLY A 39 3.75 -1.24 5.84
C GLY A 39 3.65 -2.32 4.77
N GLN A 40 3.25 -3.52 5.18
CA GLN A 40 2.78 -4.58 4.28
C GLN A 40 1.65 -5.36 4.92
N ALA A 41 0.72 -5.85 4.10
CA ALA A 41 -0.34 -6.72 4.56
C ALA A 41 -0.89 -7.58 3.42
N ILE A 42 -1.37 -8.77 3.79
CA ILE A 42 -2.11 -9.65 2.90
C ILE A 42 -3.60 -9.38 3.10
N ASN A 43 -4.33 -9.23 2.01
CA ASN A 43 -5.77 -9.08 2.05
C ASN A 43 -6.44 -10.40 2.50
N PRO A 44 -7.16 -10.46 3.63
CA PRO A 44 -7.79 -11.69 4.08
C PRO A 44 -8.94 -12.15 3.18
N ALA A 45 -9.60 -11.24 2.47
CA ALA A 45 -10.66 -11.58 1.51
C ALA A 45 -10.11 -12.05 0.15
N LYS A 46 -8.87 -11.68 -0.16
CA LYS A 46 -8.13 -12.10 -1.36
C LYS A 46 -6.70 -12.45 -0.96
N PRO A 47 -6.47 -13.63 -0.37
CA PRO A 47 -5.20 -13.98 0.27
C PRO A 47 -4.00 -14.10 -0.68
N TRP A 48 -4.19 -13.87 -1.98
CA TRP A 48 -3.13 -13.71 -2.97
C TRP A 48 -2.71 -12.26 -3.22
N GLU A 49 -3.39 -11.25 -2.68
CA GLU A 49 -3.01 -9.85 -2.85
C GLU A 49 -2.10 -9.38 -1.70
N LEU A 50 -0.86 -9.02 -2.04
CA LEU A 50 0.10 -8.37 -1.14
C LEU A 50 0.05 -6.86 -1.34
N TYR A 51 -0.36 -6.14 -0.31
CA TYR A 51 -0.35 -4.68 -0.27
C TYR A 51 0.92 -4.19 0.41
N ILE A 52 1.47 -3.10 -0.10
CA ILE A 52 2.63 -2.42 0.44
C ILE A 52 2.46 -0.91 0.41
N THR A 53 3.05 -0.21 1.38
CA THR A 53 3.18 1.25 1.34
C THR A 53 4.53 1.68 0.79
N LEU A 54 4.56 2.78 0.04
CA LEU A 54 5.77 3.33 -0.57
C LEU A 54 5.89 4.83 -0.24
N HIS A 55 7.05 5.23 0.26
CA HIS A 55 7.36 6.61 0.65
C HIS A 55 7.86 7.48 -0.53
N SER A 56 8.22 8.73 -0.24
CA SER A 56 8.65 9.74 -1.23
C SER A 56 9.87 9.35 -2.07
N ASN A 57 10.74 8.46 -1.58
CA ASN A 57 11.92 8.00 -2.31
C ASN A 57 11.64 6.81 -3.24
N ALA A 58 10.38 6.48 -3.48
CA ALA A 58 10.04 5.37 -4.36
C ALA A 58 10.41 5.66 -5.83
N SER A 59 10.90 4.63 -6.53
CA SER A 59 11.25 4.67 -7.94
C SER A 59 10.59 3.52 -8.70
N PRO A 60 9.90 3.78 -9.84
CA PRO A 60 9.71 5.10 -10.44
C PRO A 60 8.85 6.04 -9.56
N ASN A 61 9.00 7.35 -9.75
CA ASN A 61 8.38 8.38 -8.90
C ASN A 61 6.83 8.30 -8.86
N THR A 62 6.22 7.62 -9.84
CA THR A 62 4.79 7.33 -9.89
C THR A 62 4.31 6.46 -8.71
N PHE A 63 5.22 5.76 -8.04
CA PHE A 63 4.93 4.98 -6.83
C PHE A 63 5.13 5.75 -5.52
N ALA A 64 5.66 6.97 -5.56
CA ALA A 64 5.86 7.77 -4.36
C ALA A 64 4.54 8.05 -3.63
N GLN A 65 4.58 8.01 -2.30
CA GLN A 65 3.41 8.23 -1.42
C GLN A 65 2.21 7.35 -1.79
N GLY A 66 2.50 6.12 -2.19
CA GLY A 66 1.54 5.20 -2.77
C GLY A 66 1.25 4.00 -1.88
N ILE A 67 0.11 3.39 -2.16
CA ILE A 67 -0.16 2.01 -1.79
C ILE A 67 -0.17 1.21 -3.10
N SER A 68 0.53 0.08 -3.10
CA SER A 68 0.60 -0.81 -4.25
C SER A 68 0.21 -2.21 -3.86
N VAL A 69 -0.38 -2.93 -4.81
CA VAL A 69 -0.77 -4.33 -4.69
C VAL A 69 0.02 -5.18 -5.69
N LEU A 70 0.46 -6.36 -5.27
CA LEU A 70 1.01 -7.42 -6.11
C LEU A 70 0.11 -8.65 -5.99
N ASP A 71 -0.24 -9.25 -7.13
CA ASP A 71 -0.90 -10.55 -7.17
C ASP A 71 0.17 -11.65 -7.09
N LEU A 72 0.10 -12.47 -6.03
CA LEU A 72 1.09 -13.50 -5.72
C LEU A 72 0.85 -14.83 -6.45
N ARG A 73 -0.19 -14.93 -7.28
CA ARG A 73 -0.47 -16.14 -8.06
C ARG A 73 0.54 -16.28 -9.21
N PRO A 74 1.09 -17.47 -9.47
CA PRO A 74 2.15 -17.65 -10.48
C PRO A 74 1.77 -17.14 -11.88
N GLU A 75 0.50 -17.26 -12.26
CA GLU A 75 -0.02 -16.79 -13.55
C GLU A 75 -0.13 -15.26 -13.65
N HIS A 76 -0.16 -14.55 -12.51
CA HIS A 76 -0.30 -13.08 -12.45
C HIS A 76 0.94 -12.36 -11.91
N ILE A 77 1.93 -13.08 -11.36
CA ILE A 77 3.10 -12.48 -10.71
C ILE A 77 3.89 -11.54 -11.65
N ASN A 78 3.87 -11.81 -12.95
CA ASN A 78 4.57 -11.02 -13.96
C ASN A 78 3.81 -9.75 -14.38
N GLU A 79 2.53 -9.59 -13.99
CA GLU A 79 1.79 -8.33 -14.16
C GLU A 79 2.34 -7.23 -13.25
N GLY A 80 3.07 -7.62 -12.20
CA GLY A 80 3.79 -6.73 -11.31
C GLY A 80 2.92 -5.88 -10.40
N PHE A 81 3.57 -4.92 -9.74
CA PHE A 81 2.91 -4.04 -8.78
C PHE A 81 1.98 -3.05 -9.47
N LYS A 82 0.75 -2.94 -8.95
CA LYS A 82 -0.25 -1.97 -9.38
C LYS A 82 -0.47 -0.96 -8.26
N ARG A 83 -0.30 0.32 -8.54
CA ARG A 83 -0.69 1.40 -7.62
C ARG A 83 -2.21 1.45 -7.52
N ILE A 84 -2.77 1.61 -6.32
CA ILE A 84 -4.23 1.66 -6.12
C ILE A 84 -4.78 3.08 -6.00
N ASN A 85 -3.95 4.05 -5.60
CA ASN A 85 -4.37 5.42 -5.33
C ASN A 85 -3.84 6.45 -6.35
N ALA A 86 -4.31 7.69 -6.28
CA ALA A 86 -3.91 8.76 -7.21
C ALA A 86 -2.38 8.93 -7.25
N PRO A 87 -1.74 9.02 -8.43
CA PRO A 87 -0.31 9.29 -8.52
C PRO A 87 -0.01 10.74 -8.14
N GLY A 88 1.23 11.00 -7.69
CA GLY A 88 1.65 12.34 -7.26
C GLY A 88 1.95 12.40 -5.77
N GLY A 89 2.70 13.42 -5.38
CA GLY A 89 3.37 13.53 -4.08
C GLY A 89 2.43 13.67 -2.87
N SER A 90 3.04 14.05 -1.75
CA SER A 90 2.38 14.19 -0.46
C SER A 90 1.15 15.11 -0.51
N GLY A 91 0.03 14.63 0.02
CA GLY A 91 -1.19 15.43 0.17
C GLY A 91 -2.27 14.70 0.94
N PHE A 92 -3.46 15.28 1.00
CA PHE A 92 -4.61 14.71 1.69
C PHE A 92 -5.87 14.81 0.82
N ARG A 93 -6.49 13.67 0.53
CA ARG A 93 -7.82 13.60 -0.11
C ARG A 93 -8.49 12.26 0.20
N ASP A 94 -9.69 12.31 0.77
CA ASP A 94 -10.63 11.18 0.90
C ASP A 94 -11.46 11.01 -0.39
N GLY A 95 -12.19 9.91 -0.52
CA GLY A 95 -13.04 9.58 -1.68
C GLY A 95 -12.65 8.25 -2.33
N PRO A 96 -13.05 7.99 -3.58
CA PRO A 96 -12.64 6.79 -4.31
C PRO A 96 -11.13 6.60 -4.28
N VAL A 97 -10.66 5.36 -4.10
CA VAL A 97 -9.24 5.07 -3.89
C VAL A 97 -8.36 5.66 -5.00
N LYS A 98 -8.81 5.60 -6.25
CA LYS A 98 -8.15 6.17 -7.43
C LYS A 98 -7.90 7.68 -7.35
N ASP A 99 -8.68 8.41 -6.55
CA ASP A 99 -8.60 9.86 -6.37
C ASP A 99 -7.95 10.23 -5.01
N ALA A 100 -7.82 9.25 -4.11
CA ALA A 100 -7.29 9.45 -2.76
C ALA A 100 -5.78 9.74 -2.78
N ILE A 101 -5.37 10.67 -1.92
CA ILE A 101 -3.97 11.08 -1.74
C ILE A 101 -3.59 10.87 -0.27
N PHE A 102 -2.37 10.38 -0.07
CA PHE A 102 -1.74 10.12 1.22
C PHE A 102 -0.45 10.93 1.36
N ASN A 103 0.05 11.02 2.59
CA ASN A 103 1.30 11.67 2.93
C ASN A 103 2.09 10.79 3.89
N TYR A 104 3.15 10.14 3.41
CA TYR A 104 3.96 9.17 4.14
C TYR A 104 3.14 8.02 4.75
N PRO A 105 2.41 7.21 3.95
CA PRO A 105 1.70 6.06 4.49
C PRO A 105 2.67 5.04 5.08
N LYS A 106 2.59 4.80 6.39
CA LYS A 106 3.58 4.01 7.13
C LYS A 106 3.19 2.58 7.42
N ASP A 107 1.97 2.32 7.86
CA ASP A 107 1.53 0.96 8.17
C ASP A 107 0.15 0.70 7.58
N ILE A 108 -0.12 -0.57 7.32
CA ILE A 108 -1.42 -1.05 6.84
C ILE A 108 -1.83 -2.31 7.60
N LYS A 109 -3.13 -2.41 7.89
CA LYS A 109 -3.77 -3.56 8.51
C LYS A 109 -5.13 -3.79 7.89
N PHE A 110 -5.49 -5.05 7.69
CA PHE A 110 -6.84 -5.42 7.26
C PHE A 110 -7.68 -5.85 8.47
N ASP A 111 -8.96 -5.53 8.44
CA ASP A 111 -9.95 -6.22 9.26
C ASP A 111 -10.45 -7.52 8.58
N LYS A 112 -11.32 -8.26 9.27
CA LYS A 112 -11.88 -9.53 8.78
C LYS A 112 -12.80 -9.37 7.56
N THR A 113 -13.33 -8.17 7.35
CA THR A 113 -14.26 -7.85 6.26
C THR A 113 -13.55 -7.30 5.02
N GLY A 114 -12.22 -7.15 5.08
CA GLY A 114 -11.41 -6.68 3.96
C GLY A 114 -11.22 -5.17 3.91
N ASN A 115 -11.63 -4.41 4.94
CA ASN A 115 -11.28 -2.98 5.00
C ASN A 115 -9.80 -2.84 5.39
N MET A 116 -9.08 -1.98 4.67
CA MET A 116 -7.68 -1.67 4.95
C MET A 116 -7.57 -0.36 5.73
N PHE A 117 -7.03 -0.44 6.93
CA PHE A 117 -6.67 0.71 7.75
C PHE A 117 -5.21 1.11 7.48
N ILE A 118 -4.99 2.40 7.28
CA ILE A 118 -3.73 2.98 6.79
C ILE A 118 -3.31 4.06 7.79
N ALA A 119 -2.09 3.95 8.30
CA ALA A 119 -1.47 5.02 9.07
C ALA A 119 -0.91 6.08 8.10
N ASP A 120 -1.68 7.13 7.85
CA ASP A 120 -1.33 8.25 6.97
C ASP A 120 -0.49 9.27 7.75
N TYR A 121 0.75 8.88 8.04
CA TYR A 121 1.60 9.47 9.08
C TYR A 121 1.81 10.97 8.92
N GLY A 122 2.11 11.43 7.71
CA GLY A 122 2.35 12.84 7.40
C GLY A 122 1.07 13.69 7.44
N ASN A 123 -0.10 13.07 7.39
CA ASN A 123 -1.39 13.73 7.58
C ASN A 123 -1.94 13.56 9.00
N HIS A 124 -1.18 12.97 9.94
CA HIS A 124 -1.57 12.82 11.34
C HIS A 124 -2.95 12.15 11.54
N CYS A 125 -3.29 11.16 10.70
CA CYS A 125 -4.59 10.49 10.74
C CYS A 125 -4.51 9.00 10.40
N ILE A 126 -5.60 8.30 10.73
CA ILE A 126 -5.85 6.93 10.29
C ILE A 126 -6.92 6.97 9.21
N ARG A 127 -6.63 6.36 8.08
CA ARG A 127 -7.51 6.27 6.91
C ARG A 127 -8.02 4.84 6.79
N MET A 128 -9.25 4.67 6.34
CA MET A 128 -9.83 3.37 6.01
C MET A 128 -10.15 3.35 4.52
N LEU A 129 -9.59 2.39 3.79
CA LEU A 129 -10.10 1.95 2.48
C LEU A 129 -11.12 0.85 2.72
N SER A 130 -12.39 1.14 2.44
CA SER A 130 -13.47 0.17 2.48
C SER A 130 -13.38 -0.86 1.35
N ALA A 131 -14.04 -2.00 1.52
CA ALA A 131 -14.18 -3.01 0.46
C ALA A 131 -14.83 -2.46 -0.83
N ASP A 132 -15.66 -1.42 -0.73
CA ASP A 132 -16.28 -0.72 -1.85
C ASP A 132 -15.34 0.28 -2.56
N GLY A 133 -14.08 0.34 -2.14
CA GLY A 133 -13.06 1.17 -2.78
C GLY A 133 -13.09 2.64 -2.38
N ILE A 134 -13.74 2.98 -1.26
CA ILE A 134 -13.80 4.36 -0.74
C ILE A 134 -12.83 4.54 0.43
N VAL A 135 -11.99 5.55 0.34
CA VAL A 135 -11.10 6.01 1.41
C VAL A 135 -11.81 7.07 2.25
N SER A 136 -11.81 6.89 3.57
CA SER A 136 -12.32 7.82 4.56
C SER A 136 -11.36 8.00 5.73
N THR A 137 -11.46 9.10 6.46
CA THR A 137 -10.69 9.35 7.69
C THR A 137 -11.48 8.88 8.90
N VAL A 138 -10.91 7.96 9.69
CA VAL A 138 -11.59 7.33 10.83
C VAL A 138 -11.04 7.80 12.19
N ALA A 139 -9.84 8.37 12.22
CA ALA A 139 -9.26 8.97 13.42
C ALA A 139 -8.21 10.03 13.05
N GLY A 140 -8.00 11.00 13.96
CA GLY A 140 -7.06 12.11 13.77
C GLY A 140 -7.67 13.30 13.03
N GLN A 141 -6.90 14.39 12.97
CA GLN A 141 -7.31 15.63 12.29
C GLN A 141 -6.28 15.96 11.21
N PRO A 142 -6.53 15.54 9.96
CA PRO A 142 -5.67 15.91 8.86
C PRO A 142 -5.72 17.41 8.66
N THR A 143 -4.55 18.05 8.69
CA THR A 143 -4.40 19.40 8.19
C THR A 143 -4.73 19.36 6.72
N LYS A 144 -5.98 19.72 6.36
CA LYS A 144 -6.34 19.96 4.97
C LYS A 144 -5.32 20.95 4.45
N ALA A 145 -4.60 20.58 3.39
CA ALA A 145 -3.87 21.58 2.62
C ALA A 145 -4.91 22.63 2.26
N VAL A 146 -4.81 23.82 2.88
CA VAL A 146 -5.59 24.96 2.47
C VAL A 146 -5.15 25.19 1.04
N ILE A 147 -5.98 24.79 0.08
CA ILE A 147 -5.87 25.35 -1.26
C ILE A 147 -6.10 26.83 -1.01
N LYS A 148 -5.01 27.61 -0.98
CA LYS A 148 -5.11 29.03 -1.24
C LYS A 148 -5.61 29.08 -2.67
N THR A 149 -6.93 29.09 -2.84
CA THR A 149 -7.53 29.65 -4.03
C THR A 149 -7.01 31.07 -4.05
N VAL A 150 -5.97 31.33 -4.85
CA VAL A 150 -5.64 32.68 -5.23
C VAL A 150 -6.83 33.09 -6.08
N GLY A 151 -7.78 33.77 -5.44
CA GLY A 151 -8.87 34.42 -6.14
C GLY A 151 -8.30 35.54 -7.01
N LEU A 152 -8.97 35.70 -8.16
CA LEU A 152 -8.80 36.68 -9.24
C LEU A 152 -8.00 36.16 -10.45
#